data_AF-A0A2G8JZ26-F1
#
_entry.id   AF-A0A2G8JZ26-F1
#
_cell.length_a   1.000
_cell.length_b   1.000
_cell.length_c   1.000
_cell.angle_alpha   90.00
_cell.angle_beta   90.00
_cell.angle_gamma   90.00
#
_symmetry.space_group_name_H-M   'P 1'
#
loop_
_entity.id
_entity.type
_entity.pdbx_description
1 polymer ?
#
loop_
_entity_poly.entity_id
_entity_poly.type
_entity_poly.pdbx_seq_one_letter_code
_entity_poly.pdbx_strand_id
1 'polypeptide(L)'
;MDVYLGFALPSLLITVSYTISFFCDQFHVLAVVAALSGFSYAVMSSASTGLIPSCVCDDHFKVTVVTLYTLWGLMIQLGGITTGAVVDITGSYRISFACLTVLSTLNCVIGFGWTLSPLRLRMKKPGETI
;
A
#
# COMPACT_ATOMS: atom_id res chain seq x y z
N MET A 1 -10.80 14.29 5.04
CA MET A 1 -9.72 14.06 4.06
C MET A 1 -10.30 13.16 2.97
N ASP A 2 -10.17 13.49 1.69
CA ASP A 2 -10.60 12.58 0.62
C ASP A 2 -9.96 11.21 0.87
N VAL A 3 -10.77 10.17 0.99
CA VAL A 3 -10.31 8.81 1.32
C VAL A 3 -9.23 8.35 0.32
N TYR A 4 -9.36 8.81 -0.92
CA TYR A 4 -8.39 8.72 -2.00
C TYR A 4 -7.02 9.36 -1.67
N LEU A 5 -7.00 10.59 -1.15
CA LEU A 5 -5.78 11.26 -0.73
C LEU A 5 -5.15 10.58 0.49
N GLY A 6 -5.99 10.00 1.37
CA GLY A 6 -5.59 9.12 2.47
C GLY A 6 -5.02 7.78 2.06
N PHE A 7 -5.11 7.42 0.77
CA PHE A 7 -4.48 6.22 0.20
C PHE A 7 -3.21 6.56 -0.60
N ALA A 8 -3.23 7.62 -1.41
CA ALA A 8 -2.10 7.98 -2.29
C ALA A 8 -0.90 8.59 -1.56
N LEU A 9 -1.11 9.51 -0.60
CA LEU A 9 0.02 10.10 0.13
C LEU A 9 0.77 9.08 0.99
N PRO A 10 0.08 8.20 1.75
CA PRO A 10 0.79 7.20 2.53
C PRO A 10 1.45 6.12 1.66
N SER A 11 0.87 5.73 0.52
CA SER A 11 1.54 4.80 -0.42
C SER A 11 2.81 5.38 -1.04
N LEU A 12 2.83 6.69 -1.34
CA LEU A 12 4.05 7.39 -1.74
C LEU A 12 5.11 7.34 -0.63
N LEU A 13 4.75 7.65 0.61
CA LEU A 13 5.67 7.62 1.75
C LEU A 13 6.26 6.22 1.97
N ILE A 14 5.45 5.17 1.85
CA ILE A 14 5.91 3.78 1.94
C ILE A 14 6.94 3.48 0.83
N THR A 15 6.67 3.93 -0.40
CA THR A 15 7.58 3.72 -1.54
C THR A 15 8.93 4.40 -1.32
N VAL A 16 8.90 5.65 -0.84
CA VAL A 16 10.13 6.40 -0.49
C VAL A 16 10.87 5.69 0.65
N SER A 17 10.17 5.23 1.68
CA SER A 17 10.76 4.47 2.77
C SER A 17 11.51 3.23 2.30
N TYR A 18 10.88 2.37 1.47
CA TYR A 18 11.56 1.18 0.96
C TYR A 18 12.73 1.49 0.03
N THR A 19 12.64 2.58 -0.73
CA THR A 19 13.75 3.07 -1.57
C THR A 19 14.94 3.48 -0.70
N ILE A 20 14.72 4.19 0.40
CA ILE A 20 15.79 4.59 1.33
C ILE A 20 16.41 3.36 2.00
N SER A 21 15.59 2.38 2.42
CA SER A 21 16.07 1.12 3.02
C SER A 21 16.94 0.28 2.07
N PHE A 22 16.85 0.49 0.76
CA PHE A 22 17.74 -0.16 -0.21
C PHE A 22 19.17 0.41 -0.18
N PHE A 23 19.31 1.72 0.06
CA PHE A 23 20.59 2.43 -0.01
C PHE A 23 21.28 2.64 1.34
N CYS A 24 20.54 2.55 2.45
CA CYS A 24 21.07 2.73 3.79
C CYS A 24 21.26 1.39 4.50
N ASP A 25 22.38 1.24 5.23
CA ASP A 25 22.59 0.11 6.15
C ASP A 25 22.62 0.55 7.62
N GLN A 26 22.55 1.86 7.89
CA GLN A 26 22.61 2.41 9.24
C GLN A 26 21.33 2.07 10.00
N PHE A 27 21.47 1.29 11.08
CA PHE A 27 20.35 0.83 11.91
C PHE A 27 19.38 1.94 12.34
N HIS A 28 19.91 3.10 12.72
CA HIS A 28 19.11 4.24 13.18
C HIS A 28 18.21 4.79 12.07
N VAL A 29 18.73 4.85 10.85
CA VAL A 29 17.96 5.29 9.67
C VAL A 29 16.90 4.26 9.35
N LEU A 30 17.24 2.96 9.35
CA LEU A 30 16.26 1.89 9.11
C LEU A 30 15.14 1.89 10.15
N ALA A 31 15.45 2.13 11.43
CA ALA A 31 14.44 2.17 12.48
C ALA A 31 13.43 3.31 12.28
N VAL A 32 13.92 4.51 11.94
CA VAL A 32 13.06 5.67 11.64
C VAL A 32 12.22 5.42 10.40
N VAL A 33 12.82 4.89 9.34
CA VAL A 33 12.14 4.58 8.08
C VAL A 33 11.08 3.48 8.28
N ALA A 34 11.37 2.46 9.10
CA ALA A 34 10.44 1.42 9.47
C ALA A 34 9.24 2.00 10.24
N ALA A 35 9.47 2.85 11.25
CA ALA A 35 8.40 3.51 11.98
C ALA A 35 7.51 4.38 11.07
N LEU A 36 8.13 5.17 10.18
CA LEU A 36 7.41 6.01 9.22
C LEU A 36 6.56 5.17 8.25
N SER A 37 7.13 4.09 7.71
CA SER A 37 6.43 3.18 6.81
C SER A 37 5.28 2.46 7.51
N GLY A 38 5.45 2.03 8.77
CA GLY A 38 4.43 1.39 9.58
C GLY A 38 3.23 2.32 9.86
N PHE A 39 3.51 3.57 10.24
CA PHE A 39 2.44 4.56 10.43
C PHE A 39 1.71 4.87 9.12
N SER A 40 2.47 5.08 8.03
CA SER A 40 1.89 5.34 6.70
C SER A 40 1.00 4.19 6.24
N TYR A 41 1.43 2.95 6.49
CA TYR A 41 0.67 1.76 6.18
C TYR A 41 -0.62 1.63 6.99
N ALA A 42 -0.57 1.96 8.29
CA ALA A 42 -1.76 2.00 9.11
C ALA A 42 -2.80 3.00 8.56
N VAL A 43 -2.38 4.22 8.22
CA VAL A 43 -3.26 5.23 7.62
C VAL A 43 -3.85 4.75 6.29
N MET A 44 -3.02 4.18 5.41
CA MET A 44 -3.46 3.63 4.12
C MET A 44 -4.47 2.50 4.29
N SER A 45 -4.21 1.57 5.21
CA SER A 45 -5.05 0.41 5.48
C SER A 45 -6.40 0.82 6.08
N SER A 46 -6.40 1.79 7.01
CA SER A 46 -7.64 2.37 7.54
C SER A 46 -8.46 3.06 6.45
N ALA A 47 -7.84 3.85 5.58
CA ALA A 47 -8.52 4.47 4.44
C ALA A 47 -9.12 3.44 3.49
N SER A 48 -8.38 2.37 3.16
CA SER A 48 -8.86 1.27 2.31
C SER A 48 -10.04 0.53 2.93
N THR A 49 -9.98 0.26 4.24
CA THR A 49 -11.05 -0.44 4.95
C THR A 49 -12.31 0.43 5.08
N GLY A 50 -12.13 1.75 5.22
CA GLY A 50 -13.22 2.73 5.23
C GLY A 50 -14.00 2.83 3.93
N LEU A 51 -13.48 2.31 2.80
CA LEU A 51 -14.19 2.26 1.52
C LEU A 51 -15.13 1.05 1.40
N ILE A 52 -14.96 0.00 2.20
CA ILE A 52 -15.73 -1.25 2.08
C ILE A 52 -17.25 -1.01 2.15
N PRO A 53 -17.80 -0.21 3.09
CA PRO A 53 -19.23 0.05 3.16
C PRO A 53 -19.79 0.77 1.92
N SER A 54 -18.94 1.46 1.14
CA SER A 54 -19.37 2.14 -0.09
C SER A 54 -19.43 1.23 -1.32
N CYS A 55 -18.81 0.04 -1.24
CA CYS A 55 -18.68 -0.89 -2.36
C CYS A 55 -19.52 -2.16 -2.19
N VAL A 56 -20.03 -2.45 -0.99
CA VAL A 56 -20.64 -3.73 -0.65
C VAL A 56 -21.94 -3.51 0.12
N CYS A 57 -22.99 -4.25 -0.25
CA CYS A 57 -24.27 -4.22 0.45
C CYS A 57 -24.17 -4.80 1.87
N ASP A 58 -25.05 -4.35 2.78
CA ASP A 58 -25.02 -4.73 4.21
C ASP A 58 -25.01 -6.26 4.45
N ASP A 59 -25.74 -7.03 3.64
CA ASP A 59 -25.82 -8.49 3.75
C ASP A 59 -24.48 -9.19 3.49
N HIS A 60 -23.64 -8.63 2.62
CA HIS A 60 -22.33 -9.19 2.27
C HIS A 60 -21.19 -8.59 3.09
N PHE A 61 -21.43 -7.47 3.79
CA PHE A 61 -20.41 -6.72 4.51
C PHE A 61 -19.61 -7.59 5.48
N LYS A 62 -20.29 -8.41 6.29
CA LYS A 62 -19.64 -9.29 7.27
C LYS A 62 -18.71 -10.30 6.61
N VAL A 63 -19.15 -10.91 5.51
CA VAL A 63 -18.34 -11.89 4.77
C VAL A 63 -17.13 -11.21 4.16
N THR A 64 -17.32 -10.05 3.51
CA THR A 64 -16.23 -9.28 2.90
C THR A 64 -15.16 -8.87 3.92
N VAL A 65 -15.57 -8.36 5.08
CA VAL A 65 -14.64 -7.95 6.14
C VAL A 65 -13.80 -9.13 6.63
N VAL A 66 -14.43 -10.28 6.89
CA VAL A 66 -13.72 -11.50 7.33
C VAL A 66 -12.73 -11.95 6.25
N THR A 67 -13.18 -12.06 4.99
CA THR A 67 -12.32 -12.49 3.88
C THR A 67 -11.13 -11.56 3.70
N LEU A 68 -11.32 -10.23 3.81
CA LEU A 68 -10.24 -9.25 3.66
C LEU A 68 -9.15 -9.44 4.72
N TYR A 69 -9.53 -9.54 6.00
CA TYR A 69 -8.56 -9.71 7.08
C TYR A 69 -7.89 -11.09 7.07
N THR A 70 -8.60 -12.15 6.67
CA THR A 70 -8.00 -13.47 6.45
C THR A 70 -6.94 -13.43 5.34
N LEU A 71 -7.26 -12.82 4.20
CA LEU A 71 -6.30 -12.65 3.09
C LEU A 71 -5.08 -11.85 3.54
N TRP A 72 -5.27 -10.78 4.30
CA TRP A 72 -4.18 -10.00 4.87
C TRP A 72 -3.24 -10.83 5.76
N GLY A 73 -3.81 -11.63 6.66
CA GLY A 73 -3.01 -12.52 7.51
C GLY A 73 -2.18 -13.53 6.70
N LEU A 74 -2.78 -14.12 5.67
CA LEU A 74 -2.08 -15.04 4.76
C LEU A 74 -0.96 -14.32 3.99
N MET A 75 -1.20 -13.11 3.51
CA MET A 75 -0.21 -12.32 2.76
C MET A 75 0.97 -11.89 3.64
N ILE A 76 0.75 -11.58 4.91
CA ILE A 76 1.84 -11.28 5.86
C ILE A 76 2.75 -12.50 6.04
N GLN A 77 2.17 -13.69 6.22
CA GLN A 77 2.94 -14.92 6.38
C GLN A 77 3.73 -15.26 5.11
N LEU A 78 3.07 -15.20 3.94
CA LEU A 78 3.71 -15.43 2.65
C LEU A 78 4.81 -14.39 2.37
N GLY A 79 4.60 -13.14 2.74
CA GLY A 79 5.61 -12.08 2.66
C GLY A 79 6.86 -12.40 3.48
N GLY A 80 6.69 -12.88 4.72
CA GLY A 80 7.81 -13.31 5.56
C GLY A 80 8.59 -14.47 4.95
N ILE A 81 7.89 -15.50 4.47
CA ILE A 81 8.52 -16.68 3.83
C ILE A 81 9.28 -16.28 2.56
N THR A 82 8.65 -15.48 1.69
CA THR A 82 9.25 -15.06 0.42
C THR A 82 10.47 -14.15 0.64
N THR A 83 10.38 -13.18 1.54
CA THR A 83 11.53 -12.31 1.87
C THR A 83 12.67 -13.09 2.51
N GLY A 84 12.38 -14.07 3.38
CA GLY A 84 13.38 -14.99 3.94
C GLY A 84 14.07 -15.81 2.85
N ALA A 85 13.29 -16.44 1.97
CA ALA A 85 13.83 -17.22 0.85
C ALA A 85 14.71 -16.38 -0.09
N VAL A 86 14.34 -15.12 -0.35
CA VAL A 86 15.17 -14.19 -1.15
C VAL A 86 16.51 -13.92 -0.46
N VAL A 87 16.52 -13.72 0.86
CA VAL A 87 17.75 -13.52 1.62
C VAL A 87 18.60 -14.78 1.62
N ASP A 88 18.00 -15.95 1.78
CA ASP A 88 18.71 -17.24 1.78
C ASP A 88 19.39 -17.52 0.42
N ILE A 89 18.74 -17.17 -0.69
CA ILE A 89 19.27 -17.38 -2.05
C ILE A 89 20.35 -16.35 -2.40
N THR A 90 20.13 -15.08 -2.04
CA THR A 90 20.97 -13.97 -2.51
C THR A 90 22.04 -13.54 -1.51
N GLY A 91 21.91 -13.95 -0.26
CA GLY A 91 22.77 -13.51 0.85
C GLY A 91 22.63 -12.03 1.22
N SER A 92 21.66 -11.30 0.66
CA SER A 92 21.53 -9.86 0.84
C SER A 92 20.10 -9.40 1.08
N TYR A 93 19.86 -8.75 2.22
CA TYR A 93 18.59 -8.12 2.56
C TYR A 93 18.21 -6.95 1.65
N ARG A 94 19.19 -6.35 0.96
CA ARG A 94 18.94 -5.24 0.03
C ARG A 94 18.06 -5.66 -1.13
N ILE A 95 18.22 -6.89 -1.63
CA ILE A 95 17.40 -7.38 -2.75
C ILE A 95 15.93 -7.53 -2.31
N SER A 96 15.68 -7.92 -1.06
CA SER A 96 14.33 -7.94 -0.50
C SER A 96 13.71 -6.52 -0.45
N PHE A 97 14.48 -5.50 -0.07
CA PHE A 97 14.02 -4.10 -0.12
C PHE A 97 13.80 -3.60 -1.56
N ALA A 98 14.59 -4.05 -2.52
CA ALA A 98 14.36 -3.72 -3.94
C ALA A 98 13.01 -4.30 -4.43
N CYS A 99 12.73 -5.57 -4.13
CA CYS A 99 11.45 -6.20 -4.45
C CYS A 99 10.27 -5.46 -3.81
N LEU A 100 10.38 -5.09 -2.53
CA LEU A 100 9.36 -4.30 -1.84
C LEU A 100 9.18 -2.91 -2.45
N THR A 101 10.25 -2.27 -2.90
CA THR A 101 10.19 -0.97 -3.59
C THR A 101 9.41 -1.07 -4.89
N VAL A 102 9.64 -2.11 -5.71
CA VAL A 102 8.89 -2.34 -6.95
C VAL A 102 7.40 -2.55 -6.65
N LEU A 103 7.07 -3.42 -5.70
CA LEU A 103 5.68 -3.70 -5.32
C LEU A 103 4.96 -2.45 -4.77
N SER A 104 5.64 -1.68 -3.92
CA SER A 104 5.08 -0.43 -3.38
C SER A 104 4.89 0.63 -4.46
N THR A 105 5.77 0.70 -5.46
CA THR A 105 5.62 1.61 -6.61
C THR A 105 4.38 1.26 -7.42
N LEU A 106 4.14 -0.04 -7.69
CA LEU A 106 2.91 -0.48 -8.37
C LEU A 106 1.66 -0.09 -7.57
N ASN A 107 1.68 -0.30 -6.25
CA ASN A 107 0.57 0.09 -5.38
C ASN A 107 0.35 1.61 -5.35
N CYS A 108 1.43 2.39 -5.37
CA CYS A 108 1.40 3.85 -5.46
C CYS A 108 0.75 4.30 -6.79
N VAL A 109 1.13 3.70 -7.92
CA VAL A 109 0.53 4.01 -9.24
C VAL A 109 -0.97 3.73 -9.25
N ILE A 110 -1.40 2.59 -8.69
CA ILE A 110 -2.83 2.25 -8.56
C ILE A 110 -3.53 3.28 -7.68
N GLY A 111 -2.93 3.64 -6.54
CA GLY A 111 -3.46 4.64 -5.62
C GLY A 111 -3.68 5.99 -6.28
N PHE A 112 -2.69 6.52 -7.00
CA PHE A 112 -2.83 7.77 -7.77
C PHE A 112 -3.81 7.63 -8.94
N GLY A 113 -3.87 6.48 -9.61
CA GLY A 113 -4.88 6.22 -10.64
C GLY A 113 -6.31 6.33 -10.08
N TRP A 114 -6.53 5.81 -8.87
CA TRP A 114 -7.81 5.86 -8.19
C TRP A 114 -8.15 7.25 -7.65
N THR A 115 -7.17 8.08 -7.30
CA THR A 115 -7.43 9.48 -6.89
C THR A 115 -7.74 10.37 -8.08
N LEU A 116 -7.05 10.17 -9.21
CA LEU A 116 -7.22 10.98 -10.42
C LEU A 116 -8.51 10.68 -11.18
N SER A 117 -9.03 9.45 -11.09
CA SER A 117 -10.26 9.02 -11.76
C SER A 117 -11.52 9.83 -11.36
N PRO A 118 -11.87 9.99 -10.07
CA PRO A 118 -12.99 10.82 -9.63
C PRO A 118 -12.72 12.32 -9.80
N LEU A 119 -11.46 12.77 -9.69
CA LEU A 119 -11.07 14.16 -10.00
C LEU A 119 -11.33 14.51 -11.48
N ARG A 120 -11.00 13.61 -12.40
CA ARG A 120 -11.36 13.75 -13.83
C ARG A 120 -12.88 13.83 -14.03
N LEU A 121 -13.66 13.02 -13.33
CA LEU A 121 -15.11 13.04 -13.42
C LEU A 121 -15.73 14.34 -12.87
N ARG A 122 -15.13 14.93 -11.82
CA ARG A 122 -15.57 16.22 -11.24
C ARG A 122 -15.15 17.44 -12.04
N MET A 123 -14.01 17.38 -12.74
CA MET A 123 -13.54 18.46 -13.61
C MET A 123 -14.19 18.46 -15.00
N LYS A 124 -14.94 17.41 -15.33
CA LYS A 124 -15.66 17.30 -16.59
C LYS A 124 -16.79 18.32 -16.64
N LYS A 125 -16.71 19.27 -17.57
CA LYS A 125 -17.83 20.18 -17.83
C LYS A 125 -19.01 19.36 -18.40
N PRO A 126 -20.27 19.72 -18.07
CA PRO A 126 -21.43 19.05 -18.63
C PRO A 126 -21.40 19.19 -20.17
N GLY A 127 -21.18 18.09 -20.89
CA GLY A 127 -21.25 18.04 -22.35
C GLY A 127 -20.16 17.24 -23.08
N GLU A 128 -19.06 16.84 -22.45
CA GLU A 128 -18.03 16.03 -23.14
C GLU A 128 -18.37 14.53 -23.09
N THR A 129 -18.26 13.80 -24.21
CA THR A 129 -18.35 12.31 -24.25
C THR A 129 -16.96 11.68 -24.26
N ILE A 130 -16.88 10.41 -23.84
CA ILE A 130 -15.65 9.63 -23.59
C ILE A 130 -14.76 9.57 -24.82
#